data_AF-A0AAE8I711-F1
#
_entry.id   AF-A0AAE8I711-F1
#
_cell.length_a   1.000
_cell.length_b   1.000
_cell.length_c   1.000
_cell.angle_alpha   90.00
_cell.angle_beta   90.00
_cell.angle_gamma   90.00
#
_symmetry.space_group_name_H-M   'P 1'
#
loop_
_entity.id
_entity.type
_entity.pdbx_description
1 polymer ?
#
loop_
_entity_poly.entity_id
_entity_poly.type
_entity_poly.pdbx_seq_one_letter_code
_entity_poly.pdbx_strand_id
1 'polypeptide(L)'
;MGETLAIDSSMVDLLGVWLGVDMATLWQADEAFFEPLRDREIVNAMLREVAGKKVAEANLTEKVKTQKAILRDHLDGSNDRKIVEGWVPKWLAFPPCAYAGRPLPTLDRHKRIAPLAKRLPARLEAIPAGETCARQDGSAAAPAPAPAVPGAAIAAE
;
A
#
# COMPACT_ATOMS: atom_id res chain seq x y z
N MET A 1 8.95 -12.42 4.69
CA MET A 1 7.49 -12.32 4.37
C MET A 1 7.11 -11.05 3.60
N GLY A 2 8.05 -10.14 3.29
CA GLY A 2 7.81 -9.02 2.37
C GLY A 2 8.37 -9.25 0.96
N GLU A 3 9.15 -10.32 0.74
CA GLU A 3 9.87 -10.54 -0.52
C GLU A 3 8.97 -10.97 -1.70
N THR A 4 7.74 -11.40 -1.43
CA THR A 4 6.75 -11.83 -2.44
C THR A 4 5.70 -10.76 -2.77
N LEU A 5 5.71 -9.62 -2.09
CA LEU A 5 4.91 -8.48 -2.55
C LEU A 5 5.58 -7.96 -3.82
N ALA A 6 4.82 -7.94 -4.92
CA ALA A 6 5.25 -7.31 -6.16
C ALA A 6 5.27 -5.78 -5.96
N ILE A 7 6.19 -5.31 -5.12
CA ILE A 7 6.47 -3.91 -4.85
C ILE A 7 6.80 -3.28 -6.19
N ASP A 8 6.11 -2.18 -6.51
CA ASP A 8 6.29 -1.45 -7.77
C ASP A 8 5.85 -2.25 -9.02
N SER A 9 4.88 -3.15 -8.90
CA SER A 9 4.30 -3.85 -10.04
C SER A 9 3.24 -3.01 -10.77
N SER A 10 3.47 -2.75 -12.05
CA SER A 10 2.48 -2.11 -12.93
C SER A 10 1.21 -2.94 -13.10
N MET A 11 1.29 -4.26 -12.88
CA MET A 11 0.13 -5.13 -12.95
C MET A 11 -0.83 -4.87 -11.78
N VAL A 12 -0.31 -4.58 -10.59
CA VAL A 12 -1.13 -4.27 -9.41
C VAL A 12 -1.89 -2.97 -9.61
N ASP A 13 -1.22 -1.92 -10.10
CA ASP A 13 -1.89 -0.64 -10.43
C ASP A 13 -2.98 -0.81 -11.48
N LEU A 14 -2.70 -1.59 -12.53
CA LEU A 14 -3.65 -1.87 -13.61
C LEU A 14 -4.88 -2.61 -13.08
N LEU A 15 -4.67 -3.66 -12.29
CA LEU A 15 -5.74 -4.46 -11.71
C LEU A 15 -6.52 -3.68 -10.65
N GLY A 16 -5.86 -2.84 -9.85
CA GLY A 16 -6.53 -1.96 -8.88
C GLY A 16 -7.53 -1.02 -9.54
N VAL A 17 -7.12 -0.37 -10.64
CA VAL A 17 -8.00 0.48 -11.45
C VAL A 17 -9.11 -0.35 -12.12
N TRP A 18 -8.78 -1.50 -12.68
CA TRP A 18 -9.74 -2.33 -13.42
C TRP A 18 -10.79 -3.01 -12.53
N LEU A 19 -10.40 -3.47 -11.34
CA LEU A 19 -11.30 -4.05 -10.34
C LEU A 19 -12.13 -2.98 -9.61
N GLY A 20 -11.77 -1.70 -9.75
CA GLY A 20 -12.38 -0.60 -9.01
C GLY A 20 -12.19 -0.76 -7.51
N VAL A 21 -10.97 -1.10 -7.08
CA VAL A 21 -10.65 -1.29 -5.66
C VAL A 21 -10.75 0.06 -4.95
N ASP A 22 -11.68 0.16 -4.00
CA ASP A 22 -11.73 1.30 -3.11
C ASP A 22 -10.77 1.11 -1.93
N MET A 23 -9.57 1.69 -2.06
CA MET A 23 -8.54 1.64 -1.02
C MET A 23 -8.98 2.33 0.28
N ALA A 24 -10.02 3.17 0.26
CA ALA A 24 -10.53 3.82 1.47
C ALA A 24 -11.15 2.84 2.45
N THR A 25 -11.65 1.70 1.96
CA THR A 25 -12.24 0.65 2.78
C THR A 25 -11.20 -0.27 3.43
N LEU A 26 -9.99 -0.32 2.86
CA LEU A 26 -8.93 -1.25 3.25
C LEU A 26 -7.80 -0.56 4.00
N TRP A 27 -7.74 0.77 3.93
CA TRP A 27 -6.66 1.57 4.49
C TRP A 27 -7.05 2.18 5.83
N GLN A 28 -6.14 2.11 6.78
CA GLN A 28 -6.19 2.87 8.01
C GLN A 28 -4.82 3.50 8.22
N ALA A 29 -4.80 4.80 8.55
CA ALA A 29 -3.56 5.47 8.89
C ALA A 29 -3.10 5.06 10.29
N ASP A 30 -1.91 4.47 10.38
CA ASP A 30 -1.30 4.05 11.64
C ASP A 30 -0.05 4.87 11.97
N GLU A 31 0.54 4.66 13.15
CA GLU A 31 1.76 5.36 13.55
C GLU A 31 2.94 5.03 12.63
N ALA A 32 3.02 3.79 12.13
CA ALA A 32 4.08 3.35 11.23
C ALA A 32 4.06 4.09 9.89
N PHE A 33 2.88 4.51 9.42
CA PHE A 33 2.76 5.41 8.26
C PHE A 33 3.31 6.80 8.55
N PHE A 34 3.02 7.37 9.73
CA PHE A 34 3.43 8.74 10.05
C PHE A 34 4.90 8.88 10.43
N GLU A 35 5.53 7.87 11.03
CA GLU A 35 6.93 7.90 11.44
C GLU A 35 7.91 8.32 10.31
N PRO A 36 7.91 7.70 9.12
CA PRO A 36 8.87 8.00 8.06
C PRO A 36 8.64 9.35 7.34
N LEU A 37 7.48 9.99 7.49
CA LEU A 37 7.15 11.21 6.74
C LEU A 37 7.97 12.42 7.23
N ARG A 38 9.06 12.78 6.53
CA ARG A 38 9.91 13.93 6.91
C ARG A 38 9.61 15.21 6.14
N ASP A 39 8.92 15.10 5.01
CA ASP A 39 8.68 16.22 4.11
C ASP A 39 7.48 17.06 4.60
N ARG A 40 7.76 18.33 4.93
CA ARG A 40 6.75 19.30 5.39
C ARG A 40 5.72 19.65 4.30
N GLU A 41 6.14 19.69 3.04
CA GLU A 41 5.26 20.04 1.93
C GLU A 41 4.18 18.96 1.74
N ILE A 42 4.58 17.69 1.81
CA ILE A 42 3.69 16.54 1.70
C ILE A 42 2.73 16.48 2.89
N VAL A 43 3.25 16.62 4.11
CA VAL A 43 2.41 16.58 5.32
C VAL A 43 1.41 17.73 5.33
N ASN A 44 1.78 18.92 4.88
CA ASN A 44 0.83 20.03 4.75
C ASN A 44 -0.23 19.76 3.68
N ALA A 45 0.14 19.19 2.53
CA ALA A 45 -0.80 18.83 1.49
C ALA A 45 -1.83 17.78 1.97
N MET A 46 -1.40 16.80 2.77
CA MET A 46 -2.31 15.85 3.44
C MET A 46 -3.22 16.55 4.45
N LEU A 47 -2.65 17.44 5.28
CA LEU A 47 -3.42 18.20 6.27
C LEU A 47 -4.48 19.08 5.60
N ARG A 48 -4.19 19.63 4.42
CA ARG A 48 -5.14 20.42 3.63
C ARG A 48 -6.32 19.60 3.11
N GLU A 49 -6.13 18.31 2.86
CA GLU A 49 -7.19 17.38 2.45
C GLU A 49 -8.07 16.95 3.63
N VAL A 50 -7.45 16.61 4.76
CA VAL A 50 -8.15 16.09 5.93
C VAL A 50 -8.78 17.20 6.78
N ALA A 51 -8.02 18.22 7.15
CA ALA A 51 -8.48 19.30 8.03
C ALA A 51 -8.99 20.54 7.27
N GLY A 52 -8.80 20.57 5.95
CA GLY A 52 -9.19 21.69 5.10
C GLY A 52 -8.14 22.81 5.01
N LYS A 53 -8.37 23.73 4.06
CA LYS A 53 -7.40 24.78 3.67
C LYS A 53 -7.03 25.72 4.82
N LYS A 54 -8.00 26.16 5.63
CA LYS A 54 -7.78 27.12 6.72
C LYS A 54 -6.82 26.57 7.78
N VAL A 55 -6.99 25.30 8.16
CA VAL A 55 -6.13 24.66 9.16
C VAL A 55 -4.73 24.44 8.61
N ALA A 56 -4.62 24.01 7.34
CA ALA A 56 -3.33 23.81 6.70
C ALA A 56 -2.52 25.12 6.56
N GLU A 57 -3.18 26.22 6.18
CA GLU A 57 -2.56 27.55 6.06
C GLU A 57 -2.09 28.10 7.42
N ALA A 58 -2.89 27.93 8.47
CA ALA A 58 -2.53 28.33 9.83
C ALA A 58 -1.31 27.55 10.37
N ASN A 59 -1.08 26.33 9.89
CA ASN A 59 -0.01 25.44 10.37
C ASN A 59 1.22 25.38 9.42
N LEU A 60 1.33 26.28 8.44
CA LEU A 60 2.43 26.27 7.46
C LEU A 60 3.82 26.40 8.11
N THR A 61 3.95 27.24 9.13
CA THR A 61 5.21 27.51 9.84
C THR A 61 5.50 26.54 10.97
N GLU A 62 4.54 25.70 11.33
CA GLU A 62 4.66 24.75 12.44
C GLU A 62 5.62 23.60 12.13
N LYS A 63 6.10 22.95 13.20
CA LYS A 63 6.96 21.77 13.09
C LYS A 63 6.18 20.61 12.46
N VAL A 64 6.86 19.81 11.62
CA VAL A 64 6.28 18.62 10.96
C VAL A 64 5.66 17.66 11.97
N LYS A 65 6.28 17.51 13.16
CA LYS A 65 5.74 16.69 14.26
C LYS A 65 4.37 17.18 14.72
N THR A 66 4.18 18.49 14.84
CA THR A 66 2.90 19.10 15.22
C THR A 66 1.85 18.88 14.12
N GLN A 67 2.22 19.08 12.85
CA GLN A 67 1.32 18.84 11.72
C GLN A 67 0.85 17.38 11.65
N LYS A 68 1.75 16.41 11.88
CA LYS A 68 1.40 14.98 11.97
C LYS A 68 0.44 14.68 13.13
N ALA A 69 0.63 15.32 14.28
CA ALA A 69 -0.25 15.14 15.43
C ALA A 69 -1.67 15.63 15.10
N ILE A 70 -1.77 16.84 14.52
CA ILE A 70 -3.06 17.40 14.09
C ILE A 70 -3.74 16.50 13.06
N LEU A 71 -2.97 15.93 12.13
CA LEU A 71 -3.48 15.00 11.13
C LEU A 71 -4.05 13.73 11.79
N ARG A 72 -3.33 13.14 12.75
CA ARG A 72 -3.83 12.01 13.55
C ARG A 72 -5.10 12.34 14.30
N ASP A 73 -5.15 13.50 14.96
CA ASP A 73 -6.35 13.92 15.71
C ASP A 73 -7.62 13.96 14.83
N HIS A 74 -7.49 14.39 13.57
CA HIS A 74 -8.63 14.43 12.64
C HIS A 74 -9.03 13.04 12.10
N LEU A 75 -8.10 12.09 12.05
CA LEU A 75 -8.37 10.72 11.61
C LEU A 75 -8.95 9.87 12.74
N ASP A 76 -8.46 10.06 13.96
CA ASP A 76 -8.94 9.36 15.16
C ASP A 76 -10.23 9.98 15.74
N GLY A 77 -10.59 11.21 15.32
CA GLY A 77 -11.72 11.96 15.90
C GLY A 77 -11.47 12.53 17.28
N SER A 78 -10.20 12.62 17.69
CA SER A 78 -9.82 13.14 18.99
C SER A 78 -9.88 14.67 19.01
N ASN A 79 -10.09 15.26 20.19
CA ASN A 79 -10.20 16.72 20.41
C ASN A 79 -11.39 17.43 19.72
N ASP A 80 -12.60 16.87 19.82
CA ASP A 80 -13.86 17.47 19.31
C ASP A 80 -13.84 17.78 17.79
N ARG A 81 -12.95 17.11 17.04
CA ARG A 81 -12.80 17.27 15.59
C ARG A 81 -13.66 16.24 14.86
N LYS A 82 -14.19 16.63 13.70
CA LYS A 82 -14.94 15.71 12.84
C LYS A 82 -14.01 14.61 12.36
N ILE A 83 -14.37 13.35 12.64
CA ILE A 83 -13.69 12.18 12.09
C ILE A 83 -13.76 12.26 10.57
N VAL A 84 -12.60 12.13 9.93
CA VAL A 84 -12.52 11.94 8.48
C VAL A 84 -12.38 10.45 8.21
N GLU A 85 -13.51 9.79 7.98
CA GLU A 85 -13.53 8.38 7.59
C GLU A 85 -13.12 8.20 6.12
N GLY A 86 -12.44 7.09 5.82
CA GLY A 86 -12.08 6.72 4.44
C GLY A 86 -11.00 7.58 3.80
N TRP A 87 -10.16 8.26 4.59
CA TRP A 87 -9.03 8.99 4.01
C TRP A 87 -7.93 8.04 3.54
N VAL A 88 -7.47 8.22 2.30
CA VAL A 88 -6.35 7.47 1.71
C VAL A 88 -5.29 8.43 1.19
N PRO A 89 -3.99 8.17 1.42
CA PRO A 89 -2.92 8.88 0.77
C PRO A 89 -3.04 8.79 -0.75
N LYS A 90 -2.93 9.92 -1.46
CA LYS A 90 -3.06 9.98 -2.93
C LYS A 90 -2.21 8.97 -3.71
N TRP A 91 -1.00 8.63 -3.23
CA TRP A 91 -0.13 7.65 -3.90
C TRP A 91 -0.58 6.21 -3.71
N LEU A 92 -1.45 5.94 -2.73
CA LEU A 92 -2.00 4.63 -2.41
C LEU A 92 -3.38 4.41 -3.05
N ALA A 93 -4.02 5.48 -3.52
CA ALA A 93 -5.27 5.39 -4.27
C ALA A 93 -5.04 4.79 -5.67
N PHE A 94 -6.07 4.18 -6.25
CA PHE A 94 -6.08 3.77 -7.65
C PHE A 94 -7.04 4.68 -8.44
N PRO A 95 -6.56 5.49 -9.39
CA PRO A 95 -5.18 5.64 -9.86
C PRO A 95 -4.28 6.42 -8.89
N PRO A 96 -2.96 6.09 -8.81
CA PRO A 96 -2.04 6.78 -7.91
C PRO A 96 -1.84 8.22 -8.35
N CYS A 97 -1.78 9.13 -7.39
CA CYS A 97 -1.57 10.56 -7.58
C CYS A 97 -0.48 11.09 -6.64
N ALA A 98 0.22 12.15 -7.05
CA ALA A 98 1.23 12.81 -6.22
C ALA A 98 0.63 13.97 -5.40
N TYR A 99 1.18 14.18 -4.20
CA TYR A 99 0.84 15.35 -3.36
C TYR A 99 1.56 16.63 -3.78
N ALA A 100 2.79 16.49 -4.28
CA ALA A 100 3.65 17.56 -4.73
C ALA A 100 4.14 17.27 -6.15
N GLY A 101 4.72 18.26 -6.82
CA GLY A 101 5.28 18.12 -8.17
C GLY A 101 6.56 17.27 -8.25
N ARG A 102 6.94 16.55 -7.18
CA ARG A 102 8.12 15.69 -7.18
C ARG A 102 7.87 14.43 -8.03
N PRO A 103 8.91 13.90 -8.70
CA PRO A 103 8.79 12.65 -9.43
C PRO A 103 8.50 11.51 -8.44
N LEU A 104 7.44 10.74 -8.74
CA LEU A 104 7.06 9.55 -7.99
C LEU A 104 7.10 8.37 -8.97
N PRO A 105 8.01 7.38 -8.78
CA PRO A 105 8.17 6.26 -9.70
C PRO A 105 6.86 5.52 -10.00
N THR A 106 6.02 5.33 -8.98
CA THR A 106 4.68 4.71 -9.10
C THR A 106 3.76 5.49 -10.03
N LEU A 107 3.74 6.82 -9.93
CA LEU A 107 2.91 7.67 -10.81
C LEU A 107 3.39 7.60 -12.26
N ASP A 108 4.70 7.61 -12.49
CA ASP A 108 5.27 7.54 -13.84
C ASP A 108 5.05 6.18 -14.48
N ARG A 109 5.09 5.10 -13.69
CA ARG A 109 4.71 3.75 -14.10
C ARG A 109 3.22 3.68 -14.45
N HIS A 110 2.35 4.20 -13.59
CA HIS A 110 0.91 4.27 -13.85
C HIS A 110 0.60 5.01 -15.17
N LYS A 111 1.27 6.14 -15.44
CA LYS A 111 1.10 6.87 -16.72
C LYS A 111 1.42 6.01 -17.95
N ARG A 112 2.40 5.09 -17.85
CA ARG A 112 2.75 4.17 -18.95
C ARG A 112 1.66 3.12 -19.22
N ILE A 113 0.94 2.68 -18.18
CA ILE A 113 -0.08 1.62 -18.28
C ILE A 113 -1.52 2.14 -18.37
N ALA A 114 -1.79 3.39 -18.00
CA ALA A 114 -3.09 4.04 -18.14
C ALA A 114 -3.75 3.86 -19.53
N PRO A 115 -3.03 3.90 -20.68
CA PRO A 115 -3.65 3.61 -21.97
C PRO A 115 -4.06 2.13 -22.14
N LEU A 116 -3.39 1.19 -21.46
CA LEU A 116 -3.72 -0.24 -21.50
C LEU A 116 -4.96 -0.55 -20.66
N ALA A 117 -5.15 0.16 -19.54
CA ALA A 117 -6.34 0.03 -18.69
C ALA A 117 -7.64 0.24 -19.49
N LYS A 118 -7.63 1.16 -20.44
CA LYS A 118 -8.78 1.46 -21.32
C LYS A 118 -9.10 0.34 -22.32
N ARG A 119 -8.17 -0.59 -22.54
CA ARG A 119 -8.31 -1.71 -23.49
C ARG A 119 -8.74 -3.01 -22.81
N LEU A 120 -8.74 -3.05 -21.49
CA LEU A 120 -9.20 -4.23 -20.76
C LEU A 120 -10.71 -4.41 -20.95
N PRO A 121 -11.20 -5.66 -21.08
CA PRO A 121 -12.63 -5.93 -21.16
C PRO A 121 -13.34 -5.39 -19.92
N ALA A 122 -14.64 -5.07 -20.02
CA ALA A 122 -15.44 -4.80 -18.83
C ALA A 122 -15.28 -5.98 -17.86
N ARG A 123 -15.09 -5.65 -16.57
CA ARG A 123 -14.89 -6.55 -15.42
C ARG A 123 -15.31 -7.99 -15.71
N LEU A 124 -14.40 -8.97 -15.62
CA LEU A 124 -14.78 -10.38 -15.56
C LEU A 124 -15.82 -10.46 -14.45
N GLU A 125 -17.04 -10.89 -14.78
CA GLU A 125 -18.10 -11.02 -13.78
C GLU A 125 -17.55 -11.77 -12.58
N ALA A 126 -17.95 -11.33 -11.38
CA ALA A 126 -17.41 -11.82 -10.13
C ALA A 126 -17.29 -13.35 -10.18
N ILE A 127 -16.09 -13.87 -9.88
CA ILE A 127 -15.94 -15.29 -9.62
C ILE A 127 -17.03 -15.63 -8.60
N PRO A 128 -17.94 -16.58 -8.89
CA PRO A 128 -19.02 -16.90 -7.96
C PRO A 128 -18.39 -17.17 -6.60
N ALA A 129 -19.01 -16.64 -5.54
CA ALA A 129 -18.50 -16.61 -4.16
C ALA A 129 -18.20 -18.00 -3.53
N GLY A 130 -18.21 -19.07 -4.32
CA GLY A 130 -17.83 -20.44 -3.96
C GLY A 130 -16.43 -20.88 -4.38
N GLU A 131 -15.71 -20.15 -5.23
CA GLU A 131 -14.27 -20.40 -5.46
C GLU A 131 -13.43 -19.48 -4.59
N THR A 132 -13.61 -19.59 -3.27
CA THR A 132 -12.46 -19.34 -2.39
C THR A 132 -11.36 -20.26 -2.88
N CYS A 133 -10.15 -19.72 -3.06
CA CYS A 133 -8.93 -20.50 -3.14
C CYS A 133 -8.93 -21.40 -1.90
N ALA A 134 -9.47 -22.61 -2.04
CA ALA A 134 -9.31 -23.64 -1.04
C ALA A 134 -7.81 -23.71 -0.87
N ARG A 135 -7.33 -23.33 0.33
CA ARG A 135 -5.97 -23.60 0.73
C ARG A 135 -5.73 -25.05 0.32
N GLN A 136 -4.88 -25.28 -0.67
CA GLN A 136 -4.43 -26.62 -0.98
C GLN A 136 -3.59 -27.00 0.24
N ASP A 137 -4.25 -27.58 1.25
CA ASP A 137 -3.61 -28.31 2.33
C ASP A 137 -3.05 -29.59 1.68
N GLY A 138 -1.97 -29.38 0.94
CA GLY A 138 -1.25 -30.32 0.11
C GLY A 138 0.24 -30.00 0.10
N SER A 139 0.75 -29.36 1.16
CA SER A 139 2.15 -29.50 1.50
C SER A 139 2.34 -30.89 2.10
N ALA A 140 2.36 -31.91 1.24
CA ALA A 140 3.07 -33.12 1.57
C ALA A 140 4.50 -32.68 1.90
N ALA A 141 4.85 -32.74 3.18
CA ALA A 141 6.21 -32.53 3.64
C ALA A 141 7.12 -33.35 2.73
N ALA A 142 8.03 -32.68 2.03
CA ALA A 142 9.11 -33.36 1.34
C ALA A 142 9.74 -34.34 2.35
N PRO A 143 9.84 -35.64 2.05
CA PRO A 143 10.38 -36.59 3.00
C PRO A 143 11.79 -36.14 3.38
N ALA A 144 12.05 -36.12 4.68
CA ALA A 144 13.34 -35.73 5.24
C ALA A 144 14.47 -36.49 4.52
N PRO A 145 15.61 -35.83 4.21
CA PRO A 145 16.74 -36.53 3.62
C PRO A 145 17.18 -37.64 4.57
N ALA A 146 17.32 -38.86 4.03
CA ALA A 146 17.74 -40.04 4.79
C ALA A 146 19.05 -39.77 5.54
N PRO A 147 19.22 -40.26 6.78
CA PRO A 147 20.44 -40.04 7.53
C PRO A 147 21.63 -40.68 6.82
N ALA A 148 22.71 -39.90 6.67
CA ALA A 148 23.97 -40.37 6.12
C ALA A 148 24.50 -41.58 6.91
N VAL A 149 24.71 -42.69 6.23
CA VAL A 149 25.35 -43.88 6.80
C VAL A 149 26.85 -43.58 6.99
N PRO A 150 27.41 -43.72 8.20
CA PRO A 150 28.83 -43.49 8.42
C PRO A 150 29.67 -44.71 8.04
N GLY A 151 30.74 -44.43 7.27
CA GLY A 151 32.01 -45.16 7.33
C GLY A 151 32.16 -46.41 6.44
N ALA A 152 32.96 -46.29 5.38
CA ALA A 152 33.82 -47.37 4.93
C ALA A 152 35.11 -46.78 4.34
N ALA A 153 36.21 -47.07 5.02
CA ALA A 153 37.57 -46.80 4.59
C ALA A 153 37.89 -47.51 3.27
N ILE A 154 38.71 -46.86 2.44
CA ILE A 154 39.64 -47.55 1.54
C ILE A 154 40.94 -46.75 1.49
N ALA A 155 42.02 -47.48 1.72
CA ALA A 155 43.41 -47.06 1.76
C ALA A 155 44.07 -47.23 0.37
N ALA A 156 45.25 -46.62 0.22
CA ALA A 156 46.25 -46.83 -0.85
C ALA A 156 45.79 -46.48 -2.28
N GLU A 157 46.62 -45.92 -3.16
CA GLU A 157 48.06 -46.05 -3.36
C GLU A 157 48.63 -44.74 -3.96
#